data_AF-A0A0S8L2P1-F1
#
_entry.id   AF-A0A0S8L2P1-F1
#
_cell.length_a   1.000
_cell.length_b   1.000
_cell.length_c   1.000
_cell.angle_alpha   90.00
_cell.angle_beta   90.00
_cell.angle_gamma   90.00
#
_symmetry.space_group_name_H-M   'P 1'
#
loop_
_entity.id
_entity.type
_entity.pdbx_description
1 polymer ?
#
loop_
_entity_poly.entity_id
_entity_poly.type
_entity_poly.pdbx_seq_one_letter_code
_entity_poly.pdbx_strand_id
1 'polypeptide(L)'
;MGGGISGVTAALEAAECGKDVVLVEKQPTLGGRVSQLYRYFPKLCHPTCGMEINFKRLKVNKRIRVLTMAEVTSLSGKAGDYTVAVKIAPRYVNEN
;
A
#
# COMPACT_ATOMS: atom_id res chain seq x y z
N MET A 1 -6.83 -1.95 -1.45
CA MET A 1 -7.11 -0.56 -1.01
C MET A 1 -6.66 -0.42 0.43
N GLY A 2 -5.86 0.59 0.74
CA GLY A 2 -5.20 0.77 2.04
C GLY A 2 -3.79 0.18 2.08
N GLY A 3 -2.83 0.99 2.51
CA GLY A 3 -1.39 0.74 2.64
C GLY A 3 -0.94 0.46 4.08
N GLY A 4 -1.82 -0.08 4.92
CA GLY A 4 -1.43 -0.70 6.20
C GLY A 4 -0.71 -2.04 6.00
N ILE A 5 -0.31 -2.70 7.09
CA ILE A 5 0.41 -3.98 7.03
C ILE A 5 -0.32 -5.02 6.17
N SER A 6 -1.65 -5.13 6.30
CA SER A 6 -2.45 -6.10 5.55
C SER A 6 -2.42 -5.83 4.04
N GLY A 7 -2.61 -4.58 3.62
CA GLY A 7 -2.60 -4.21 2.22
C GLY A 7 -1.21 -4.32 1.57
N VAL A 8 -0.17 -4.00 2.32
CA VAL A 8 1.23 -4.16 1.88
C VAL A 8 1.56 -5.64 1.68
N THR A 9 1.21 -6.50 2.64
CA THR A 9 1.42 -7.95 2.51
C THR A 9 0.63 -8.53 1.35
N ALA A 10 -0.66 -8.19 1.23
CA ALA A 10 -1.50 -8.66 0.12
C ALA A 10 -0.96 -8.23 -1.25
N ALA A 11 -0.43 -7.01 -1.35
CA ALA A 11 0.18 -6.53 -2.59
C ALA A 11 1.47 -7.29 -2.93
N LEU A 12 2.31 -7.57 -1.94
CA LEU A 12 3.54 -8.35 -2.12
C LEU A 12 3.24 -9.77 -2.56
N GLU A 13 2.35 -10.47 -1.86
CA GLU A 13 1.98 -11.85 -2.19
C GLU A 13 1.36 -11.96 -3.59
N ALA A 14 0.46 -11.04 -3.94
CA ALA A 14 -0.13 -11.01 -5.28
C ALA A 14 0.94 -10.76 -6.38
N ALA A 15 1.92 -9.89 -6.11
CA ALA A 15 3.01 -9.63 -7.03
C ALA A 15 4.01 -10.80 -7.15
N GLU A 16 4.22 -11.55 -6.08
CA GLU A 16 5.02 -12.79 -6.09
C GLU A 16 4.33 -13.91 -6.87
N CYS A 17 3.00 -13.94 -6.87
CA CYS A 17 2.19 -14.76 -7.77
C CYS A 17 2.18 -14.26 -9.23
N GLY A 18 2.99 -13.25 -9.57
CA GLY A 18 3.16 -12.74 -10.93
C GLY A 18 2.03 -11.83 -11.42
N LYS A 19 1.22 -11.26 -10.53
CA LYS A 19 0.18 -10.28 -10.88
C LYS A 19 0.70 -8.85 -10.74
N ASP A 20 0.24 -7.96 -11.62
CA ASP A 20 0.47 -6.53 -11.45
C ASP A 20 -0.53 -5.96 -10.45
N VAL A 21 -0.04 -5.15 -9.51
CA VAL A 21 -0.81 -4.66 -8.37
C VAL A 21 -0.71 -3.15 -8.29
N VAL A 22 -1.86 -2.50 -8.12
CA VAL A 22 -1.94 -1.08 -7.77
C VAL A 22 -2.37 -0.95 -6.32
N LEU A 23 -1.46 -0.47 -5.46
CA LEU A 23 -1.71 -0.23 -4.05
C LEU A 23 -2.10 1.24 -3.84
N VAL A 24 -3.36 1.49 -3.50
CA VAL A 24 -3.91 2.84 -3.25
C VAL A 24 -3.96 3.11 -1.73
N GLU A 25 -3.35 4.20 -1.28
CA GLU A 25 -3.35 4.68 0.11
C GLU A 25 -3.78 6.15 0.18
N LYS A 26 -4.69 6.45 1.10
CA LYS A 26 -5.27 7.78 1.31
C LYS A 26 -4.28 8.74 1.98
N GLN A 27 -3.45 8.24 2.88
CA GLN A 27 -2.42 9.02 3.57
C GLN A 27 -1.18 9.24 2.67
N PRO A 28 -0.33 10.23 2.99
CA PRO A 28 0.92 10.44 2.26
C PRO A 28 1.94 9.30 2.44
N THR A 29 1.78 8.48 3.48
CA THR A 29 2.72 7.42 3.86
C THR A 29 2.02 6.07 4.00
N LEU A 30 2.73 5.00 3.68
CA LEU A 30 2.33 3.64 4.02
C LEU A 30 2.57 3.37 5.51
N GLY A 31 1.85 2.41 6.08
CA GLY A 31 2.07 1.95 7.44
C GLY A 31 0.80 1.78 8.26
N GLY A 32 -0.23 2.56 7.95
CA GLY A 32 -1.51 2.56 8.65
C GLY A 32 -1.35 2.69 10.17
N ARG A 33 -2.28 2.11 10.92
CA ARG A 33 -2.29 2.16 12.40
C ARG A 33 -1.07 1.48 13.03
N VAL A 34 -0.52 0.45 12.40
CA VAL A 34 0.62 -0.31 12.94
C VAL A 34 1.86 0.59 13.07
N SER A 35 2.06 1.51 12.11
CA SER A 35 3.17 2.46 12.18
C SER A 35 3.09 3.46 13.34
N GLN A 36 1.91 3.62 13.93
CA GLN A 36 1.66 4.54 15.06
C GLN A 36 1.86 3.86 16.43
N LEU A 37 2.02 2.53 16.46
CA LEU A 37 2.22 1.79 17.68
C LEU A 37 3.67 1.89 18.16
N TYR A 38 3.86 2.12 19.46
CA TYR A 38 5.18 2.05 20.06
C TYR A 38 5.69 0.59 20.09
N ARG A 39 4.86 -0.34 20.56
CA ARG A 39 5.19 -1.77 20.63
C ARG A 39 3.98 -2.61 20.26
N TYR A 40 4.21 -3.80 19.72
CA TYR A 40 3.14 -4.76 19.43
C TYR A 40 3.35 -6.09 20.16
N PHE A 41 2.26 -6.67 20.64
CA PHE A 41 2.23 -7.99 21.26
C PHE A 41 2.36 -9.09 20.18
N PRO A 42 3.01 -10.24 20.45
CA PRO A 42 3.66 -10.67 21.69
C PRO A 42 5.14 -10.28 21.80
N LYS A 43 5.75 -9.82 20.70
CA LYS A 43 7.20 -9.57 20.63
C LYS A 43 7.65 -8.35 21.45
N LEU A 44 6.74 -7.44 21.79
CA LEU A 44 7.00 -6.19 22.52
C LEU A 44 8.11 -5.33 21.90
N CYS A 45 8.33 -5.46 20.59
CA CYS A 45 9.29 -4.65 19.84
C CYS A 45 8.57 -3.58 19.00
N HIS A 46 9.35 -2.61 18.51
CA HIS A 46 8.81 -1.59 17.60
C HIS A 46 8.36 -2.23 16.28
N PRO A 47 7.16 -1.90 15.79
CA PRO A 47 6.62 -2.47 14.55
C PRO A 47 7.44 -2.09 13.31
N THR A 48 8.20 -1.00 13.38
CA THR A 48 9.07 -0.50 12.31
C THR A 48 9.98 -1.58 11.74
N CYS A 49 10.55 -2.45 12.59
CA CYS A 49 11.45 -3.52 12.14
C CYS A 49 10.76 -4.49 11.15
N GLY A 50 9.54 -4.94 11.46
CA GLY A 50 8.79 -5.82 10.56
C GLY A 50 8.24 -5.09 9.33
N MET A 51 7.89 -3.81 9.47
CA MET A 51 7.38 -2.99 8.38
C MET A 51 8.47 -2.67 7.35
N GLU A 52 9.69 -2.38 7.80
CA GLU A 52 10.81 -1.99 6.94
C GLU A 52 11.20 -3.11 5.96
N ILE A 53 11.12 -4.38 6.39
CA ILE A 53 11.37 -5.54 5.53
C ILE A 53 10.39 -5.55 4.35
N ASN A 54 9.10 -5.33 4.62
CA ASN A 54 8.08 -5.31 3.58
C ASN A 54 8.18 -4.06 2.69
N PHE A 55 8.51 -2.90 3.25
CA PHE A 55 8.72 -1.68 2.46
C PHE A 55 9.91 -1.79 1.51
N LYS A 56 11.01 -2.42 1.94
CA LYS A 56 12.16 -2.69 1.05
C LYS A 56 11.76 -3.61 -0.10
N ARG A 57 11.06 -4.72 0.18
CA ARG A 57 10.54 -5.65 -0.84
C ARG A 57 9.60 -4.93 -1.82
N LEU A 58 8.72 -4.08 -1.29
CA LEU A 58 7.75 -3.35 -2.09
C LEU A 58 8.41 -2.30 -2.98
N LYS A 59 9.44 -1.60 -2.50
CA LYS A 59 10.20 -0.59 -3.26
C LYS A 59 10.96 -1.19 -4.45
N VAL A 60 11.48 -2.41 -4.33
CA VAL A 60 12.24 -3.07 -5.41
C VAL A 60 11.34 -3.83 -6.39
N ASN A 61 10.06 -4.03 -6.06
CA ASN A 61 9.15 -4.83 -6.88
C ASN A 61 8.50 -3.98 -7.99
N LYS A 62 8.90 -4.25 -9.24
CA LYS A 62 8.40 -3.54 -10.43
C LYS A 62 6.92 -3.81 -10.76
N ARG A 63 6.32 -4.88 -10.21
CA ARG A 63 4.90 -5.23 -10.43
C ARG A 63 3.95 -4.46 -9.50
N ILE A 64 4.48 -3.78 -8.49
CA ILE A 64 3.67 -3.04 -7.52
C ILE A 64 3.81 -1.56 -7.80
N ARG A 65 2.70 -0.92 -8.17
CA ARG A 65 2.60 0.54 -8.25
C ARG A 65 1.90 1.06 -7.01
N VAL A 66 2.57 1.93 -6.25
CA VAL A 66 2.00 2.57 -5.08
C VAL A 66 1.48 3.96 -5.45
N LEU A 67 0.24 4.24 -5.07
CA LEU A 67 -0.37 5.57 -5.16
C LEU A 67 -0.70 6.02 -3.74
N THR A 68 0.05 7.00 -3.22
CA THR A 68 -0.25 7.65 -1.94
C THR A 68 -1.03 8.94 -2.16
N MET A 69 -1.67 9.44 -1.10
CA MET A 69 -2.65 10.54 -1.19
C MET A 69 -3.73 10.29 -2.25
N ALA A 70 -4.11 9.03 -2.41
CA ALA A 70 -5.00 8.59 -3.45
C ALA A 70 -6.20 7.88 -2.83
N GLU A 71 -7.39 8.15 -3.35
CA GLU A 71 -8.64 7.53 -2.92
C GLU A 71 -9.41 7.00 -4.12
N VAL A 72 -10.05 5.84 -3.97
CA VAL A 72 -10.93 5.29 -4.99
C VAL A 72 -12.27 6.03 -4.91
N THR A 73 -12.68 6.67 -5.99
CA THR A 73 -13.91 7.47 -6.04
C THR A 73 -15.07 6.71 -6.65
N SER A 74 -14.80 5.83 -7.61
CA SER A 74 -15.83 4.98 -8.21
C SER A 74 -15.24 3.66 -8.68
N LEU A 75 -16.09 2.64 -8.68
CA LEU A 75 -15.81 1.29 -9.14
C LEU A 75 -16.98 0.85 -10.01
N SER A 76 -16.69 0.47 -11.25
CA SER A 76 -17.67 -0.05 -12.19
C SER A 76 -17.13 -1.33 -12.85
N GLY A 77 -18.03 -2.11 -13.47
CA GLY A 77 -17.68 -3.35 -14.14
C GLY A 77 -18.09 -4.60 -13.35
N LYS A 78 -17.46 -5.73 -13.67
CA LYS A 78 -17.79 -7.07 -13.15
C LYS A 78 -16.52 -7.85 -12.81
N ALA A 79 -16.68 -9.01 -12.19
CA ALA A 79 -15.55 -9.87 -11.81
C ALA A 79 -14.62 -10.12 -13.01
N GLY A 80 -13.34 -9.77 -12.84
CA GLY A 80 -12.29 -9.90 -13.87
C GLY A 80 -12.16 -8.71 -14.83
N ASP A 81 -13.12 -7.79 -14.84
CA ASP A 81 -13.13 -6.61 -15.70
C ASP A 81 -13.71 -5.41 -14.94
N TYR A 82 -12.88 -4.86 -14.06
CA TYR A 82 -13.21 -3.71 -13.24
C TYR A 82 -12.53 -2.45 -13.78
N THR A 83 -13.30 -1.38 -13.89
CA THR A 83 -12.78 -0.03 -14.12
C THR A 83 -12.87 0.75 -12.81
N VAL A 84 -11.75 1.30 -12.36
CA VAL A 84 -11.65 2.00 -11.08
C VAL A 84 -11.17 3.42 -11.32
N ALA A 85 -11.96 4.40 -10.87
CA ALA A 85 -11.53 5.79 -10.85
C ALA A 85 -10.81 6.09 -9.53
N VAL A 86 -9.60 6.62 -9.62
CA VAL A 86 -8.77 6.99 -8.48
C VAL A 86 -8.49 8.49 -8.54
N LYS A 87 -8.83 9.19 -7.47
CA LYS A 87 -8.49 10.60 -7.29
C LYS A 87 -7.19 10.69 -6.50
N ILE A 88 -6.20 11.36 -7.09
CA ILE A 88 -4.92 11.64 -6.44
C ILE A 88 -4.94 13.10 -5.99
N ALA A 89 -4.79 13.33 -4.69
CA ALA A 89 -4.70 14.67 -4.14
C ALA A 89 -3.33 15.30 -4.50
N PRO A 90 -3.30 16.59 -4.85
CA PRO A 90 -2.04 17.26 -5.19
C PRO A 90 -1.12 17.31 -3.98
N ARG A 91 0.15 16.91 -4.16
CA ARG A 91 1.22 17.06 -3.15
C ARG A 91 1.75 18.49 -3.07
N TYR A 92 1.45 19.32 -4.08
CA TYR A 92 2.06 20.65 -4.27
C TYR A 92 3.60 20.60 -4.37
N VAL A 93 4.16 19.43 -4.67
CA VAL A 93 5.58 19.19 -4.94
C VAL A 93 5.66 18.18 -6.09
N ASN A 94 6.68 18.31 -6.94
CA ASN A 94 6.90 17.37 -8.05
C ASN A 94 7.40 16.03 -7.52
N GLU A 95 6.92 14.92 -8.09
CA GLU A 95 7.53 13.61 -7.91
C GLU A 95 8.81 13.55 -8.76
N ASN A 96 9.96 13.27 -8.13
CA ASN A 96 11.24 12.99 -8.80
C ASN A 96 11.35 11.50 -9.16
#